data_AF-A0A0A2B861-F1
#
_entry.id   AF-A0A0A2B861-F1
#
_cell.length_a   1.000
_cell.length_b   1.000
_cell.length_c   1.000
_cell.angle_alpha   90.00
_cell.angle_beta   90.00
_cell.angle_gamma   90.00
#
_symmetry.space_group_name_H-M   'P 1'
#
loop_
_entity.id
_entity.type
_entity.pdbx_description
1 polymer ?
#
loop_
_entity_poly.entity_id
_entity_poly.type
_entity_poly.pdbx_seq_one_letter_code
_entity_poly.pdbx_strand_id
1 'polypeptide(L)'
;MIDCSHGNSNKDFRKQSEVLKNIASQISNGEKNILGVMLESHLKEGNQKLLKKEDLEFGRSITDACIDIETTKNLLAILYNSLS
;
A
#
# COMPACT_ATOMS: atom_id res chain seq x y z
N MET A 1 -10.60 -5.32 9.11
CA MET A 1 -9.36 -4.84 8.48
C MET A 1 -9.48 -5.05 6.98
N ILE A 2 -9.04 -4.09 6.16
CA ILE A 2 -9.13 -4.17 4.69
C ILE A 2 -7.71 -4.15 4.10
N ASP A 3 -7.39 -5.13 3.27
CA ASP A 3 -6.14 -5.17 2.50
C ASP A 3 -6.24 -4.23 1.29
N CYS A 4 -5.31 -3.29 1.12
CA CYS A 4 -5.30 -2.42 -0.06
C CYS A 4 -4.64 -3.07 -1.28
N SER A 5 -3.92 -4.18 -1.11
CA SER A 5 -3.18 -4.90 -2.15
C SER A 5 -4.00 -6.06 -2.75
N HIS A 6 -3.32 -7.07 -3.30
CA HIS A 6 -3.87 -8.32 -3.81
C HIS A 6 -5.13 -8.15 -4.68
N GLY A 7 -6.24 -8.78 -4.29
CA GLY A 7 -7.50 -8.71 -5.02
C GLY A 7 -8.08 -7.30 -5.09
N ASN A 8 -7.90 -6.51 -4.03
CA ASN A 8 -8.45 -5.16 -3.95
C ASN A 8 -7.70 -4.16 -4.84
N SER A 9 -6.43 -4.43 -5.16
CA SER A 9 -5.66 -3.66 -6.13
C SER A 9 -5.68 -4.24 -7.55
N ASN A 10 -6.43 -5.32 -7.80
CA ASN A 10 -6.33 -6.12 -9.04
C ASN A 10 -4.88 -6.55 -9.36
N LYS A 11 -4.08 -6.83 -8.32
CA LYS A 11 -2.64 -7.13 -8.39
C LYS A 11 -1.79 -6.03 -9.04
N ASP A 12 -2.29 -4.80 -9.14
CA ASP A 12 -1.52 -3.63 -9.55
C ASP A 12 -1.19 -2.80 -8.31
N PHE A 13 0.06 -2.85 -7.86
CA PHE A 13 0.52 -2.18 -6.64
C PHE A 13 0.23 -0.67 -6.64
N ARG A 14 0.13 -0.04 -7.81
CA ARG A 14 -0.19 1.39 -7.95
C ARG A 14 -1.60 1.73 -7.48
N LYS A 15 -2.53 0.75 -7.57
CA LYS A 15 -3.93 0.90 -7.19
C LYS A 15 -4.18 0.80 -5.69
N GLN A 16 -3.19 0.41 -4.88
CA GLN A 16 -3.30 0.46 -3.41
C GLN A 16 -3.70 1.87 -2.95
N SER A 17 -3.22 2.91 -3.64
CA SER A 17 -3.57 4.32 -3.37
C SER A 17 -5.05 4.61 -3.59
N GLU A 18 -5.67 4.01 -4.60
CA GLU A 18 -7.10 4.21 -4.90
C GLU A 18 -7.96 3.52 -3.84
N VAL A 19 -7.60 2.30 -3.46
CA VAL A 19 -8.28 1.54 -2.40
C VAL A 19 -8.21 2.29 -1.07
N LEU A 20 -7.02 2.77 -0.67
CA LEU A 20 -6.87 3.49 0.58
C LEU A 20 -7.63 4.82 0.59
N LYS A 21 -7.63 5.58 -0.51
CA LYS A 21 -8.42 6.81 -0.62
C LYS A 21 -9.92 6.56 -0.50
N ASN A 22 -10.40 5.45 -1.07
CA ASN A 22 -11.79 5.03 -0.90
C ASN A 22 -12.12 4.68 0.56
N ILE A 23 -11.25 3.91 1.22
CA ILE A 23 -11.39 3.58 2.65
C ILE A 23 -11.38 4.84 3.52
N ALA A 24 -10.43 5.75 3.28
CA ALA A 24 -10.34 7.03 4.00
C ALA A 24 -11.64 7.84 3.85
N SER A 25 -12.24 7.88 2.66
CA SER A 25 -13.52 8.53 2.44
C SER A 25 -14.66 7.86 3.24
N GLN A 26 -14.70 6.53 3.33
CA GLN A 26 -15.69 5.83 4.16
C GLN A 26 -15.53 6.18 5.65
N ILE A 27 -14.29 6.19 6.15
CA ILE A 27 -13.97 6.57 7.53
C ILE A 27 -14.42 8.00 7.82
N SER A 28 -14.07 8.97 6.97
CA SER A 28 -14.50 10.38 7.13
C SER A 28 -16.01 10.56 7.04
N ASN A 29 -16.73 9.67 6.36
CA ASN A 29 -18.19 9.64 6.32
C ASN A 29 -18.83 8.91 7.52
N GLY A 30 -18.04 8.52 8.51
CA GLY A 30 -18.52 7.96 9.77
C GLY A 30 -18.63 6.44 9.81
N GLU A 31 -18.03 5.71 8.86
CA GLU A 31 -17.93 4.25 8.95
C GLU A 31 -17.04 3.84 10.15
N LYS A 32 -17.61 3.10 11.10
CA LYS A 32 -16.95 2.75 12.38
C LYS A 32 -16.43 1.31 12.43
N ASN A 33 -16.79 0.46 11.47
CA ASN A 33 -16.41 -0.95 11.47
C ASN A 33 -15.05 -1.21 10.79
N ILE A 34 -14.44 -0.19 10.18
CA ILE A 34 -13.11 -0.29 9.58
C ILE A 34 -12.05 -0.09 10.67
N LEU A 35 -11.60 -1.19 11.25
CA LEU A 35 -10.60 -1.18 12.34
C LEU A 35 -9.15 -0.93 11.88
N GLY A 36 -8.87 -1.02 10.58
CA GLY A 36 -7.51 -0.85 10.07
C GLY A 36 -7.36 -1.29 8.63
N VAL A 37 -6.20 -0.95 8.05
CA VAL A 37 -5.82 -1.26 6.68
C VAL A 37 -4.49 -1.99 6.62
N MET A 38 -4.26 -2.74 5.54
CA MET A 38 -2.95 -3.31 5.21
C MET A 38 -2.44 -2.69 3.91
N LEU A 39 -1.14 -2.36 3.87
CA LEU A 39 -0.43 -1.84 2.71
C LEU A 39 0.83 -2.69 2.48
N GLU A 40 1.13 -2.99 1.22
CA GLU A 40 2.40 -3.59 0.83
C GLU A 40 3.35 -2.52 0.32
N SER A 41 4.32 -2.18 1.17
CA SER A 41 5.25 -1.07 1.01
C SER A 41 6.69 -1.55 1.12
N HIS A 42 7.59 -0.92 0.36
CA HIS A 42 9.02 -1.10 0.50
C HIS A 42 9.75 0.23 0.20
N LEU A 43 11.07 0.29 0.42
CA LEU A 43 11.87 1.48 0.12
C LEU A 43 11.74 1.94 -1.35
N LYS A 44 11.65 0.98 -2.27
CA LYS A 44 11.49 1.19 -3.72
C LYS A 44 10.26 0.43 -4.20
N GLU A 45 9.58 1.00 -5.19
CA GLU A 45 8.38 0.42 -5.76
C GLU A 45 8.64 -0.83 -6.63
N GLY A 46 7.57 -1.55 -6.92
CA GLY A 46 7.57 -2.73 -7.76
C GLY A 46 8.12 -3.96 -7.05
N ASN A 47 8.52 -4.94 -7.86
CA ASN A 47 9.24 -6.13 -7.41
C ASN A 47 10.41 -6.45 -8.35
N GLN A 48 11.19 -7.45 -7.94
CA GLN A 48 12.29 -8.02 -8.71
C GLN A 48 12.30 -9.54 -8.56
N LYS A 49 12.92 -10.23 -9.52
CA LYS A 49 13.09 -11.68 -9.45
C LYS A 49 14.25 -12.05 -8.54
N LEU A 50 14.09 -13.11 -7.75
CA LEU A 50 15.17 -13.68 -6.96
C LEU A 50 16.13 -14.46 -7.88
N LEU A 51 17.15 -13.76 -8.41
CA LEU A 51 18.23 -14.33 -9.20
C LEU A 51 19.46 -14.56 -8.29
N LYS A 52 20.57 -13.87 -8.54
CA LYS A 52 21.74 -13.87 -7.66
C LYS A 52 21.66 -12.71 -6.69
N LYS A 53 22.26 -12.85 -5.51
CA LYS A 53 22.22 -11.84 -4.46
C LYS A 53 22.85 -10.51 -4.91
N GLU A 54 23.92 -10.57 -5.69
CA GLU A 54 24.63 -9.39 -6.21
C GLU A 54 23.79 -8.56 -7.19
N ASP A 55 22.80 -9.18 -7.85
CA ASP A 55 21.93 -8.55 -8.83
C ASP A 55 20.66 -7.94 -8.18
N LEU A 56 20.46 -8.16 -6.88
CA LEU A 56 19.28 -7.65 -6.18
C LEU A 56 19.45 -6.17 -5.87
N GLU A 57 18.47 -5.39 -6.32
CA GLU A 57 18.37 -4.01 -5.92
C GLU A 57 17.93 -3.91 -4.46
N PHE A 58 18.78 -3.32 -3.61
CA PHE A 58 18.43 -3.06 -2.24
C PHE A 58 17.15 -2.23 -2.15
N GLY A 59 16.23 -2.67 -1.28
CA GLY A 59 15.01 -1.93 -1.02
C GLY A 59 13.85 -2.22 -1.98
N ARG A 60 13.94 -3.24 -2.83
CA ARG A 60 12.85 -3.67 -3.73
C ARG A 60 12.39 -5.09 -3.39
N SER A 61 11.08 -5.32 -3.32
CA SER A 61 10.49 -6.61 -2.97
C SER A 61 10.89 -7.74 -3.93
N ILE A 62 11.11 -8.95 -3.42
CA ILE A 62 11.35 -10.17 -4.22
C ILE A 62 10.09 -11.03 -4.42
N THR A 63 8.97 -10.61 -3.85
CA THR A 63 7.66 -11.28 -3.91
C THR A 63 6.68 -10.39 -4.64
N ASP A 64 5.55 -10.02 -4.03
CA ASP A 64 4.59 -9.09 -4.61
C ASP A 64 5.15 -7.67 -4.73
N ALA A 65 4.65 -6.93 -5.71
CA ALA A 65 5.07 -5.57 -5.99
C ALA A 65 4.55 -4.61 -4.91
N CYS A 66 5.43 -3.75 -4.40
CA CYS A 66 5.10 -2.80 -3.35
C CYS A 66 5.02 -1.36 -3.87
N ILE A 67 4.32 -0.49 -3.16
CA ILE A 67 4.49 0.96 -3.30
C ILE A 67 5.82 1.41 -2.66
N ASP A 68 6.35 2.55 -3.09
CA ASP A 68 7.56 3.12 -2.51
C ASP A 68 7.30 3.86 -1.19
N ILE A 69 8.38 4.31 -0.55
CA ILE A 69 8.33 4.97 0.75
C ILE A 69 7.63 6.33 0.70
N GLU A 70 7.73 7.07 -0.40
CA GLU A 70 7.09 8.39 -0.53
C GLU A 70 5.58 8.25 -0.72
N THR A 71 5.14 7.29 -1.55
CA THR A 71 3.72 6.92 -1.66
C THR A 71 3.19 6.46 -0.29
N THR A 72 3.96 5.65 0.42
CA THR A 72 3.58 5.17 1.76
C THR A 72 3.33 6.31 2.74
N LYS A 73 4.26 7.27 2.84
CA LYS A 73 4.09 8.46 3.69
C LYS A 73 2.83 9.25 3.34
N ASN A 74 2.58 9.46 2.04
CA ASN A 74 1.40 10.18 1.57
C ASN A 74 0.10 9.46 1.94
N LEU A 75 0.05 8.14 1.78
CA LEU A 75 -1.13 7.34 2.13
C LEU A 75 -1.38 7.30 3.64
N LEU A 76 -0.34 7.19 4.46
CA LEU A 76 -0.47 7.28 5.92
C LEU A 76 -0.98 8.65 6.36
N ALA A 77 -0.52 9.74 5.75
CA ALA A 77 -1.02 11.08 6.03
C ALA A 77 -2.50 11.24 5.64
N ILE A 78 -2.91 10.71 4.48
CA ILE A 78 -4.32 10.70 4.05
C ILE A 78 -5.19 9.93 5.07
N LEU A 79 -4.75 8.73 5.47
CA LEU A 79 -5.50 7.93 6.44
C LEU A 79 -5.60 8.65 7.79
N TYR A 80 -4.50 9.22 8.29
CA TYR A 80 -4.50 9.99 9.53
C TYR A 80 -5.51 11.14 9.49
N ASN A 81 -5.51 11.93 8.42
CA ASN A 81 -6.44 13.05 8.26
C ASN A 81 -7.91 12.60 8.18
N SER A 82 -8.16 11.35 7.77
CA SER A 82 -9.53 10.82 7.69
C SER A 82 -10.16 10.49 9.05
N LEU A 83 -9.34 10.37 10.09
CA LEU A 83 -9.77 10.05 11.47
C LEU A 83 -10.26 11.29 12.26
N SER A 84 -10.10 12.49 11.70
CA SER A 84 -10.46 13.77 12.34
C SER A 84 -11.93 14.13 12.19
#